data_AF-A0A951ZLQ5-F1
#
_entry.id   AF-A0A951ZLQ5-F1
#
_cell.length_a   1.000
_cell.length_b   1.000
_cell.length_c   1.000
_cell.angle_alpha   90.00
_cell.angle_beta   90.00
_cell.angle_gamma   90.00
#
_symmetry.space_group_name_H-M   'P 1'
#
loop_
_entity.id
_entity.type
_entity.pdbx_description
1 polymer ?
#
loop_
_entity_poly.entity_id
_entity_poly.type
_entity_poly.pdbx_seq_one_letter_code
_entity_poly.pdbx_strand_id
1 'polypeptide(L)'
;MSFTFITNKVESDAKEYAGGDAALEMDYLDSMSGQVVYNLGLVKYTYAECKQREINLGLDLKGGMNVTLEVSIPDLLIAMSNNSQDSTFIKALRIASEQQKNSQAKYVNLFYNAFTTINPQARLSSPLIFGHKDQEMINIKMSNEEVRAILTREADQAIDRTFEVLNARIDNFGVTQPNIQKLENSGRILVELPGVQDPTRVQKLLAASARLEFYETYDNQEIFQYIQKANDELTRLRVVKSDKTDTLTTDTLAVSTETTTDTLAQNTTDSSVTSELSKNEDLSGDNQMTQEKFEKENPLFALLVPNIGTNDKNQQFYNPGPVIGYATAYDTAK
;
A
#
# COMPACT_ATOMS: atom_id res chain seq x y z
N MET A 1 7.66 7.32 40.94
CA MET A 1 7.65 6.18 40.00
C MET A 1 7.71 6.76 38.59
N SER A 2 8.72 6.38 37.80
CA SER A 2 8.92 6.90 36.44
C SER A 2 8.13 6.08 35.42
N PHE A 3 7.67 6.73 34.34
CA PHE A 3 7.01 6.05 33.21
C PHE A 3 7.88 4.93 32.63
N THR A 4 9.20 5.15 32.52
CA THR A 4 10.19 4.15 32.08
C THR A 4 10.19 2.88 32.92
N PHE A 5 9.97 2.97 34.23
CA PHE A 5 9.94 1.78 35.08
C PHE A 5 8.69 0.93 34.80
N ILE A 6 7.56 1.57 34.55
CA ILE A 6 6.30 0.88 34.23
C ILE A 6 6.37 0.23 32.85
N THR A 7 6.90 0.93 31.84
CA THR A 7 7.03 0.38 30.48
C THR A 7 7.98 -0.81 30.44
N ASN A 8 9.14 -0.71 31.11
CA ASN A 8 10.09 -1.81 31.21
C ASN A 8 9.50 -3.05 31.91
N LYS A 9 8.57 -2.85 32.87
CA LYS A 9 7.90 -3.98 33.52
C LYS A 9 7.00 -4.74 32.53
N VAL A 10 6.15 -4.03 31.79
CA VAL A 10 5.26 -4.64 30.78
C VAL A 10 6.07 -5.35 29.69
N GLU A 11 7.19 -4.76 29.26
CA GLU A 11 8.11 -5.37 28.29
C GLU A 11 8.81 -6.62 28.83
N SER A 12 9.17 -6.63 30.12
CA SER A 12 9.71 -7.82 30.77
C SER A 12 8.69 -8.94 30.84
N ASP A 13 7.43 -8.61 31.20
CA ASP A 13 6.33 -9.58 31.26
C ASP A 13 6.04 -10.17 29.86
N ALA A 14 6.10 -9.34 28.82
CA ALA A 14 5.93 -9.77 27.42
C ALA A 14 7.04 -10.75 26.97
N LYS A 15 8.30 -10.46 27.31
CA LYS A 15 9.44 -11.35 27.00
C LYS A 15 9.34 -12.69 27.72
N GLU A 16 8.89 -12.68 28.97
CA GLU A 16 8.66 -13.91 29.74
C GLU A 16 7.54 -14.75 29.12
N TYR A 17 6.44 -14.12 28.72
CA TYR A 17 5.33 -14.78 28.02
C TYR A 17 5.77 -15.40 26.68
N ALA A 18 6.55 -14.66 25.91
CA ALA A 18 6.98 -15.04 24.57
C ALA A 18 8.02 -16.17 24.54
N GLY A 19 8.80 -16.35 25.62
CA GLY A 19 9.83 -17.39 25.67
C GLY A 19 10.90 -17.28 24.57
N GLY A 20 11.08 -16.10 23.98
CA GLY A 20 11.99 -15.84 22.85
C GLY A 20 11.37 -15.84 21.46
N ASP A 21 10.05 -16.06 21.34
CA ASP A 21 9.32 -15.90 20.07
C ASP A 21 8.90 -14.45 19.85
N ALA A 22 9.51 -13.80 18.85
CA ALA A 22 9.28 -12.39 18.55
C ALA A 22 7.82 -12.08 18.14
N ALA A 23 7.10 -13.03 17.51
CA ALA A 23 5.72 -12.80 17.11
C ALA A 23 4.78 -12.79 18.33
N LEU A 24 4.96 -13.74 19.24
CA LEU A 24 4.21 -13.81 20.49
C LEU A 24 4.48 -12.61 21.41
N GLU A 25 5.73 -12.12 21.46
CA GLU A 25 6.08 -10.89 22.19
C GLU A 25 5.33 -9.69 21.61
N MET A 26 5.29 -9.58 20.27
CA MET A 26 4.61 -8.47 19.58
C MET A 26 3.10 -8.51 19.81
N ASP A 27 2.46 -9.68 19.69
CA ASP A 27 1.03 -9.85 19.90
C ASP A 27 0.62 -9.52 21.35
N TYR A 28 1.46 -9.87 22.32
CA TYR A 28 1.25 -9.51 23.72
C TYR A 28 1.31 -8.00 23.92
N LEU A 29 2.36 -7.34 23.39
CA LEU A 29 2.53 -5.89 23.53
C LEU A 29 1.43 -5.10 22.81
N ASP A 30 0.97 -5.58 21.65
CA ASP A 30 -0.15 -5.00 20.93
C ASP A 30 -1.44 -5.08 21.75
N SER A 31 -1.73 -6.25 22.35
CA SER A 31 -2.87 -6.45 23.26
C SER A 31 -2.81 -5.55 24.50
N MET A 32 -1.61 -5.22 24.96
CA MET A 32 -1.38 -4.35 26.13
C MET A 32 -1.39 -2.85 25.80
N SER A 33 -1.25 -2.46 24.53
CA SER A 33 -1.15 -1.07 24.07
C SER A 33 -2.23 -0.17 24.66
N GLY A 34 -3.50 -0.60 24.60
CA GLY A 34 -4.66 0.14 25.13
C GLY A 34 -4.95 -0.08 26.62
N GLN A 35 -4.25 -0.98 27.30
CA GLN A 35 -4.52 -1.31 28.70
C GLN A 35 -3.93 -0.26 29.64
N VAL A 36 -4.67 0.09 30.71
CA VAL A 36 -4.18 1.00 31.75
C VAL A 36 -3.16 0.29 32.61
N VAL A 37 -1.89 0.71 32.53
CA VAL A 37 -0.77 0.11 33.28
C VAL A 37 -0.23 1.03 34.37
N TYR A 38 -0.59 2.32 34.36
CA TYR A 38 -0.18 3.26 35.40
C TYR A 38 -1.35 4.13 35.87
N ASN A 39 -1.62 4.09 37.18
CA ASN A 39 -2.71 4.82 37.80
C ASN A 39 -2.16 5.79 38.87
N LEU A 40 -2.32 7.08 38.62
CA LEU A 40 -1.93 8.19 39.51
C LEU A 40 -3.13 8.77 40.27
N GLY A 41 -4.15 7.95 40.53
CA GLY A 41 -5.37 8.32 41.25
C GLY A 41 -6.37 9.04 40.37
N LEU A 42 -6.13 10.33 40.08
CA LEU A 42 -7.01 11.17 39.24
C LEU A 42 -6.74 11.02 37.74
N VAL A 43 -5.56 10.53 37.36
CA VAL A 43 -5.17 10.34 35.96
C VAL A 43 -4.67 8.91 35.78
N LYS A 44 -5.15 8.26 34.72
CA LYS A 44 -4.75 6.91 34.31
C LYS A 44 -4.02 7.00 32.99
N TYR A 45 -2.99 6.19 32.83
CA TYR A 45 -2.21 6.11 31.61
C TYR A 45 -2.19 4.67 31.11
N THR A 46 -2.47 4.53 29.82
CA THR A 46 -2.32 3.29 29.06
C THR A 46 -0.84 2.95 28.83
N TYR A 47 -0.54 1.72 28.42
CA TYR A 47 0.83 1.33 28.06
C TYR A 47 1.37 2.24 26.95
N ALA A 48 0.60 2.49 25.90
CA ALA A 48 0.98 3.38 24.81
C ALA A 48 1.33 4.81 25.29
N GLU A 49 0.53 5.39 26.20
CA GLU A 49 0.80 6.72 26.74
C GLU A 49 2.01 6.74 27.67
N CYS A 50 2.22 5.69 28.46
CA CYS A 50 3.42 5.55 29.29
C CYS A 50 4.67 5.43 28.41
N LYS A 51 4.57 4.69 27.30
CA LYS A 51 5.61 4.49 26.32
C LYS A 51 6.02 5.83 25.69
N GLN A 52 5.08 6.65 25.23
CA GLN A 52 5.38 7.99 24.69
C GLN A 52 6.07 8.95 25.69
N ARG A 53 5.84 8.74 27.00
CA ARG A 53 6.39 9.59 28.09
C ARG A 53 7.64 9.01 28.73
N GLU A 54 8.15 7.90 28.23
CA GLU A 54 9.39 7.32 28.74
C GLU A 54 10.61 8.16 28.36
N ILE A 55 11.68 8.03 29.15
CA ILE A 55 12.95 8.70 28.87
C ILE A 55 13.53 8.18 27.56
N ASN A 56 13.97 9.09 26.69
CA ASN A 56 14.72 8.75 25.48
C ASN A 56 16.09 8.21 25.89
N LEU A 57 16.26 6.89 25.75
CA LEU A 57 17.51 6.20 26.07
C LEU A 57 18.43 6.10 24.84
N GLY A 58 17.96 6.51 23.65
CA GLY A 58 18.71 6.42 22.40
C GLY A 58 18.97 4.98 21.94
N LEU A 59 19.62 4.84 20.78
CA LEU A 59 19.90 3.55 20.16
C LEU A 59 20.83 2.67 21.01
N ASP A 60 21.83 3.27 21.66
CA ASP A 60 22.86 2.53 22.41
C ASP A 60 22.28 1.78 23.61
N LEU A 61 21.32 2.40 24.31
CA LEU A 61 20.74 1.82 25.54
C LEU A 61 19.44 1.05 25.29
N LYS A 62 18.63 1.41 24.28
CA LYS A 62 17.39 0.67 23.92
C LYS A 62 17.61 -0.40 22.87
N GLY A 63 18.71 -0.36 22.13
CA GLY A 63 18.83 -1.08 20.86
C GLY A 63 17.87 -0.53 19.79
N GLY A 64 17.92 -1.07 18.58
CA GLY A 64 17.04 -0.66 17.48
C GLY A 64 17.73 -0.67 16.13
N MET A 65 17.33 0.24 15.25
CA MET A 65 17.78 0.30 13.87
C MET A 65 18.39 1.67 13.50
N ASN A 66 19.53 1.65 12.80
CA ASN A 66 20.13 2.82 12.15
C ASN A 66 20.19 2.56 10.64
N VAL A 67 19.61 3.46 9.86
CA VAL A 67 19.57 3.38 8.39
C VAL A 67 19.97 4.72 7.80
N THR A 68 20.79 4.70 6.76
CA THR A 68 21.02 5.86 5.90
C THR A 68 20.30 5.64 4.57
N LEU A 69 19.34 6.50 4.25
CA LEU A 69 18.59 6.50 3.00
C LEU A 69 19.17 7.54 2.05
N GLU A 70 19.26 7.23 0.76
CA GLU A 70 19.73 8.18 -0.27
C GLU A 70 18.59 8.53 -1.22
N VAL A 71 18.36 9.82 -1.43
CA VAL A 71 17.35 10.29 -2.39
C VAL A 71 17.93 10.20 -3.80
N SER A 72 17.23 9.50 -4.70
CA SER A 72 17.68 9.32 -6.07
C SER A 72 17.49 10.59 -6.91
N ILE A 73 18.48 11.48 -6.86
CA ILE A 73 18.56 12.64 -7.75
C ILE A 73 18.69 12.25 -9.25
N PRO A 74 19.38 11.15 -9.65
CA PRO A 74 19.35 10.70 -11.04
C PRO A 74 17.93 10.48 -11.57
N ASP A 75 17.08 9.79 -10.80
CA ASP A 75 15.70 9.48 -11.21
C ASP A 75 14.85 10.75 -11.23
N LEU A 76 15.08 11.69 -10.31
CA LEU A 76 14.46 13.02 -10.36
C LEU A 76 14.79 13.73 -11.67
N LEU A 77 16.06 13.76 -12.08
CA LEU A 77 16.46 14.41 -13.35
C LEU A 77 15.85 13.71 -14.56
N ILE A 78 15.78 12.38 -14.56
CA ILE A 78 15.12 11.59 -15.62
C ILE A 78 13.64 11.97 -15.70
N ALA A 79 12.93 12.00 -14.57
CA ALA A 79 11.53 12.36 -14.49
C ALA A 79 11.28 13.81 -14.96
N MET A 80 12.09 14.78 -14.48
CA MET A 80 12.02 16.18 -14.91
C MET A 80 12.27 16.34 -16.41
N SER A 81 13.09 15.46 -17.00
CA SER A 81 13.39 15.47 -18.42
C SER A 81 12.32 14.80 -19.30
N ASN A 82 11.25 14.30 -18.70
CA ASN A 82 10.23 13.46 -19.36
C ASN A 82 10.85 12.22 -20.05
N ASN A 83 11.71 11.49 -19.33
CA ASN A 83 12.42 10.31 -19.84
C ASN A 83 13.22 10.60 -21.13
N SER A 84 13.95 11.72 -21.16
CA SER A 84 14.75 12.14 -22.30
C SER A 84 15.68 11.03 -22.79
N GLN A 85 15.70 10.84 -24.12
CA GLN A 85 16.59 9.89 -24.81
C GLN A 85 17.86 10.58 -25.34
N ASP A 86 18.13 11.82 -24.94
CA ASP A 86 19.32 12.54 -25.40
C ASP A 86 20.61 11.81 -24.96
N SER A 87 21.50 11.52 -25.93
CA SER A 87 22.72 10.77 -25.64
C SER A 87 23.68 11.51 -24.72
N THR A 88 23.72 12.85 -24.77
CA THR A 88 24.61 13.65 -23.90
C THR A 88 24.09 13.58 -22.47
N PHE A 89 22.79 13.76 -22.29
CA PHE A 89 22.08 13.66 -21.02
C PHE A 89 22.29 12.30 -20.34
N ILE A 90 21.99 11.20 -21.03
CA ILE A 90 22.13 9.83 -20.49
C ILE A 90 23.59 9.54 -20.12
N LYS A 91 24.55 9.96 -20.95
CA LYS A 91 25.98 9.80 -20.65
C LYS A 91 26.39 10.64 -19.44
N ALA A 92 25.90 11.87 -19.33
CA ALA A 92 26.19 12.75 -18.20
C ALA A 92 25.67 12.18 -16.88
N LEU A 93 24.44 11.64 -16.87
CA LEU A 93 23.89 10.92 -15.71
C LEU A 93 24.80 9.77 -15.30
N ARG A 94 25.18 8.90 -16.24
CA ARG A 94 26.05 7.75 -15.95
C ARG A 94 27.40 8.16 -15.36
N ILE A 95 28.04 9.17 -15.94
CA ILE A 95 29.33 9.67 -15.45
C ILE A 95 29.16 10.28 -14.05
N ALA A 96 28.11 11.04 -13.82
CA ALA A 96 27.81 11.64 -12.53
C ALA A 96 27.58 10.58 -11.45
N SER A 97 26.79 9.54 -11.73
CA SER A 97 26.57 8.42 -10.81
C SER A 97 27.86 7.69 -10.47
N GLU A 98 28.75 7.50 -11.45
CA GLU A 98 30.05 6.87 -11.20
C GLU A 98 30.96 7.75 -10.34
N GLN A 99 30.98 9.05 -10.59
CA GLN A 99 31.74 10.02 -9.79
C GLN A 99 31.20 10.11 -8.34
N GLN A 100 29.88 10.04 -8.16
CA GLN A 100 29.24 10.15 -6.85
C GLN A 100 29.67 9.02 -5.89
N LYS A 101 29.99 7.83 -6.40
CA LYS A 101 30.48 6.71 -5.58
C LYS A 101 31.72 7.06 -4.76
N ASN A 102 32.56 7.97 -5.27
CA ASN A 102 33.83 8.37 -4.66
C ASN A 102 33.85 9.86 -4.26
N SER A 103 32.70 10.55 -4.29
CA SER A 103 32.62 11.99 -4.08
C SER A 103 31.49 12.36 -3.12
N GLN A 104 31.75 13.36 -2.28
CA GLN A 104 30.73 13.98 -1.41
C GLN A 104 30.09 15.22 -2.05
N ALA A 105 30.39 15.50 -3.33
CA ALA A 105 29.81 16.63 -4.04
C ALA A 105 28.33 16.38 -4.36
N LYS A 106 27.52 17.45 -4.35
CA LYS A 106 26.11 17.40 -4.78
C LYS A 106 25.99 16.81 -6.19
N TYR A 107 25.09 15.85 -6.36
CA TYR A 107 24.89 15.14 -7.63
C TYR A 107 24.64 16.07 -8.82
N VAL A 108 23.84 17.12 -8.64
CA VAL A 108 23.53 18.11 -9.70
C VAL A 108 24.81 18.78 -10.25
N ASN A 109 25.81 19.02 -9.39
CA ASN A 109 27.09 19.58 -9.83
C ASN A 109 27.92 18.57 -10.62
N LEU A 110 27.95 17.31 -10.18
CA LEU A 110 28.63 16.23 -10.91
C LEU A 110 28.00 16.03 -12.29
N PHE A 111 26.67 16.01 -12.36
CA PHE A 111 25.90 15.95 -13.60
C PHE A 111 26.20 17.14 -14.51
N TYR A 112 26.13 18.37 -14.00
CA TYR A 112 26.40 19.57 -14.77
C TYR A 112 27.82 19.58 -15.36
N ASN A 113 28.81 19.22 -14.55
CA ASN A 113 30.21 19.13 -14.99
C ASN A 113 30.40 18.05 -16.05
N ALA A 114 29.78 16.87 -15.86
CA ALA A 114 29.83 15.80 -16.86
C ALA A 114 29.17 16.22 -18.18
N PHE A 115 27.99 16.85 -18.12
CA PHE A 115 27.23 17.31 -19.28
C PHE A 115 28.03 18.32 -20.11
N THR A 116 28.59 19.34 -19.46
CA THR A 116 29.40 20.39 -20.11
C THR A 116 30.73 19.85 -20.64
N THR A 117 31.31 18.83 -20.00
CA THR A 117 32.53 18.16 -20.48
C THR A 117 32.27 17.32 -21.72
N ILE A 118 31.15 16.60 -21.78
CA ILE A 118 30.80 15.77 -22.95
C ILE A 118 30.51 16.64 -24.17
N ASN A 119 29.73 17.71 -23.99
CA ASN A 119 29.40 18.63 -25.08
C ASN A 119 29.26 20.07 -24.56
N PRO A 120 30.31 20.90 -24.70
CA PRO A 120 30.28 22.30 -24.26
C PRO A 120 29.22 23.16 -24.96
N GLN A 121 28.75 22.76 -26.15
CA GLN A 121 27.73 23.49 -26.93
C GLN A 121 26.31 23.00 -26.63
N ALA A 122 26.14 21.93 -25.87
CA ALA A 122 24.82 21.41 -25.53
C ALA A 122 24.10 22.32 -24.53
N ARG A 123 22.78 22.40 -24.67
CA ARG A 123 21.91 23.20 -23.80
C ARG A 123 21.01 22.30 -22.96
N LEU A 124 21.07 22.46 -21.64
CA LEU A 124 20.17 21.80 -20.70
C LEU A 124 18.71 22.25 -20.93
N SER A 125 18.52 23.51 -21.33
CA SER A 125 17.23 24.08 -21.75
C SER A 125 16.75 23.59 -23.12
N SER A 126 17.43 22.62 -23.76
CA SER A 126 16.94 22.01 -24.99
C SER A 126 15.55 21.38 -24.76
N PRO A 127 14.61 21.49 -25.72
CA PRO A 127 13.33 20.78 -25.68
C PRO A 127 13.44 19.27 -25.59
N LEU A 128 14.61 18.71 -25.90
CA LEU A 128 14.85 17.27 -25.76
C LEU A 128 15.15 16.87 -24.30
N ILE A 129 15.53 17.81 -23.44
CA ILE A 129 15.97 17.55 -22.06
C ILE A 129 15.02 18.22 -21.08
N PHE A 130 15.20 19.50 -20.74
CA PHE A 130 14.39 20.19 -19.72
C PHE A 130 13.52 21.34 -20.26
N GLY A 131 13.75 21.81 -21.49
CA GLY A 131 13.03 22.97 -22.06
C GLY A 131 11.68 22.62 -22.69
N HIS A 132 10.85 21.82 -22.03
CA HIS A 132 9.54 21.41 -22.53
C HIS A 132 8.53 22.57 -22.42
N LYS A 133 7.66 22.73 -23.42
CA LYS A 133 6.69 23.85 -23.47
C LYS A 133 5.68 23.83 -22.31
N ASP A 134 5.44 22.66 -21.73
CA ASP A 134 4.45 22.46 -20.68
C ASP A 134 5.00 22.72 -19.27
N GLN A 135 6.31 22.99 -19.14
CA GLN A 135 6.94 23.33 -17.87
C GLN A 135 7.14 24.84 -17.75
N GLU A 136 6.47 25.47 -16.79
CA GLU A 136 6.64 26.90 -16.49
C GLU A 136 8.04 27.22 -15.93
N MET A 137 8.73 26.23 -15.34
CA MET A 137 9.98 26.47 -14.62
C MET A 137 11.22 26.61 -15.52
N ILE A 138 11.33 25.86 -16.62
CA ILE A 138 12.52 25.86 -17.47
C ILE A 138 12.13 26.19 -18.91
N ASN A 139 12.58 27.34 -19.40
CA ASN A 139 12.33 27.76 -20.78
C ASN A 139 13.58 27.57 -21.67
N ILE A 140 13.35 27.46 -22.98
CA ILE A 140 14.39 27.20 -23.99
C ILE A 140 15.45 28.32 -24.14
N LYS A 141 15.22 29.50 -23.57
CA LYS A 141 16.12 30.65 -23.64
C LYS A 141 17.07 30.71 -22.44
N MET A 142 16.85 29.90 -21.42
CA MET A 142 17.71 29.84 -20.23
C MET A 142 19.10 29.31 -20.56
N SER A 143 20.10 29.86 -19.89
CA SER A 143 21.47 29.37 -19.85
C SER A 143 21.58 28.08 -19.05
N ASN A 144 22.67 27.32 -19.26
CA ASN A 144 22.91 26.08 -18.51
C ASN A 144 23.06 26.36 -17.01
N GLU A 145 23.65 27.49 -16.62
CA GLU A 145 23.79 27.94 -15.23
C GLU A 145 22.44 28.19 -14.55
N GLU A 146 21.51 28.86 -15.24
CA GLU A 146 20.15 29.08 -14.73
C GLU A 146 19.42 27.75 -14.55
N VAL A 147 19.51 26.86 -15.54
CA VAL A 147 18.93 25.52 -15.44
C VAL A 147 19.55 24.74 -14.27
N ARG A 148 20.88 24.79 -14.09
CA ARG A 148 21.57 24.15 -12.96
C ARG A 148 21.06 24.65 -11.60
N ALA A 149 20.81 25.95 -11.47
CA ALA A 149 20.28 26.53 -10.25
C ALA A 149 18.87 25.98 -9.94
N ILE A 150 18.01 25.87 -10.96
CA ILE A 150 16.68 25.27 -10.83
C ILE A 150 16.76 23.80 -10.46
N LEU A 151 17.62 23.02 -11.13
CA LEU A 151 17.82 21.60 -10.82
C LEU A 151 18.34 21.40 -9.39
N THR A 152 19.23 22.26 -8.91
CA THR A 152 19.70 22.24 -7.52
C THR A 152 18.56 22.49 -6.55
N ARG A 153 17.72 23.51 -6.82
CA ARG A 153 16.56 23.81 -5.99
C ARG A 153 15.56 22.66 -5.96
N GLU A 154 15.25 22.06 -7.12
CA GLU A 154 14.32 20.92 -7.17
C GLU A 154 14.90 19.69 -6.47
N ALA A 155 16.21 19.45 -6.57
CA ALA A 155 16.87 18.39 -5.82
C ALA A 155 16.79 18.60 -4.31
N ASP A 156 17.08 19.81 -3.82
CA ASP A 156 16.95 20.16 -2.40
C ASP A 156 15.48 20.03 -1.93
N GLN A 157 14.51 20.47 -2.74
CA GLN A 157 13.07 20.29 -2.46
C GLN A 157 12.63 18.82 -2.45
N ALA A 158 13.18 17.98 -3.35
CA ALA A 158 12.88 16.56 -3.36
C ALA A 158 13.40 15.86 -2.09
N ILE A 159 14.56 16.30 -1.57
CA ILE A 159 15.08 15.82 -0.29
C ILE A 159 14.17 16.24 0.86
N ASP A 160 13.71 17.50 0.88
CA ASP A 160 12.78 17.99 1.91
C ASP A 160 11.44 17.23 1.89
N ARG A 161 10.84 17.05 0.71
CA ARG A 161 9.61 16.24 0.55
C ARG A 161 9.83 14.80 1.04
N THR A 162 10.97 14.19 0.71
CA THR A 162 11.28 12.83 1.16
C THR A 162 11.45 12.77 2.68
N PHE A 163 12.09 13.77 3.28
CA PHE A 163 12.22 13.88 4.73
C PHE A 163 10.85 13.95 5.42
N GLU A 164 9.94 14.80 4.92
CA GLU A 164 8.57 14.90 5.45
C GLU A 164 7.80 13.58 5.33
N VAL A 165 7.91 12.89 4.18
CA VAL A 165 7.29 11.58 3.97
C VAL A 165 7.84 10.54 4.93
N LEU A 166 9.16 10.48 5.15
CA LEU A 166 9.77 9.56 6.09
C LEU A 166 9.31 9.83 7.52
N ASN A 167 9.26 11.11 7.92
CA ASN A 167 8.77 11.51 9.23
C ASN A 167 7.33 11.06 9.45
N ALA A 168 6.43 11.38 8.51
CA ALA A 168 5.02 10.97 8.59
C ALA A 168 4.82 9.45 8.58
N ARG A 169 5.67 8.69 7.86
CA ARG A 169 5.61 7.22 7.90
C ARG A 169 6.00 6.69 9.26
N ILE A 170 7.12 7.15 9.81
CA ILE A 170 7.70 6.64 11.06
C ILE A 170 6.77 6.88 12.24
N ASP A 171 6.03 8.01 12.26
CA ASP A 171 5.04 8.33 13.29
C ASP A 171 3.98 7.21 13.48
N ASN A 172 3.72 6.39 12.45
CA ASN A 172 2.74 5.31 12.49
C ASN A 172 3.25 3.97 13.05
N PHE A 173 4.53 3.83 13.41
CA PHE A 173 5.14 2.53 13.77
C PHE A 173 5.21 2.25 15.28
N GLY A 174 4.64 3.13 16.11
CA GLY A 174 4.71 2.96 17.56
C GLY A 174 6.14 3.02 18.12
N VAL A 175 7.11 3.49 17.32
CA VAL A 175 8.45 3.79 17.80
C VAL A 175 8.40 5.06 18.64
N THR A 176 8.96 4.99 19.84
CA THR A 176 9.05 6.16 20.69
C THR A 176 10.29 6.94 20.34
N GLN A 177 10.09 8.12 19.76
CA GLN A 177 11.11 9.15 19.57
C GLN A 177 12.13 8.78 18.47
N PRO A 178 11.70 8.70 17.20
CA PRO A 178 12.62 8.58 16.08
C PRO A 178 13.56 9.79 15.99
N ASN A 179 14.81 9.56 15.59
CA ASN A 179 15.75 10.62 15.24
C ASN A 179 15.99 10.57 13.73
N ILE A 180 15.55 11.62 13.02
CA ILE A 180 15.68 11.73 11.57
C ILE A 180 16.47 12.99 11.26
N GLN A 181 17.56 12.86 10.52
CA GLN A 181 18.46 13.97 10.21
C GLN A 181 18.83 13.97 8.73
N LYS A 182 18.78 15.14 8.10
CA LYS A 182 19.33 15.34 6.76
C LYS A 182 20.85 15.44 6.87
N LEU A 183 21.56 14.61 6.12
CA LEU A 183 23.00 14.71 5.97
C LEU A 183 23.27 15.75 4.88
N GLU A 184 23.50 16.99 5.33
CA GLU A 184 23.80 18.15 4.50
C GLU A 184 24.80 17.81 3.37
N ASN A 185 24.54 18.34 2.17
CA ASN A 185 25.36 18.17 0.96
C ASN A 185 25.43 16.77 0.34
N SER A 186 24.96 15.72 1.00
CA SER A 186 25.05 14.34 0.48
C SER A 186 23.75 13.82 -0.17
N GLY A 187 22.62 14.50 0.04
CA GLY A 187 21.30 14.00 -0.39
C GLY A 187 20.85 12.75 0.37
N ARG A 188 21.44 12.51 1.55
CA ARG A 188 21.15 11.37 2.40
C ARG A 188 20.38 11.78 3.65
N ILE A 189 19.60 10.85 4.16
CA ILE A 189 18.78 11.02 5.36
C ILE A 189 19.17 9.91 6.32
N LEU A 190 19.69 10.28 7.48
CA LEU A 190 19.97 9.38 8.60
C LEU A 190 18.66 9.18 9.37
N VAL A 191 18.32 7.91 9.62
CA VAL A 191 17.14 7.49 10.37
C VAL A 191 17.59 6.55 11.48
N GLU A 192 17.32 6.94 12.72
CA GLU A 192 17.57 6.14 13.91
C GLU A 192 16.24 5.89 14.63
N LEU A 193 15.95 4.61 14.84
CA LEU A 193 14.70 4.16 15.43
C LEU A 193 15.01 3.27 16.64
N PRO A 194 15.07 3.85 17.85
CA PRO A 194 15.26 3.10 19.09
C PRO A 194 14.05 2.22 19.38
N GLY A 195 14.28 1.01 19.89
CA GLY A 195 13.21 0.11 20.34
C GLY A 195 12.34 -0.47 19.22
N VAL A 196 12.81 -0.47 17.96
CA VAL A 196 12.16 -1.20 16.86
C VAL A 196 12.20 -2.70 17.14
N GLN A 197 11.03 -3.33 17.13
CA GLN A 197 10.88 -4.77 17.35
C GLN A 197 11.11 -5.57 16.04
N ASP A 198 10.58 -5.10 14.91
CA ASP A 198 10.76 -5.74 13.59
C ASP A 198 11.51 -4.81 12.61
N PRO A 199 12.85 -4.95 12.49
CA PRO A 199 13.63 -4.13 11.57
C PRO A 199 13.34 -4.45 10.10
N THR A 200 12.93 -5.68 9.78
CA THR A 200 12.67 -6.10 8.39
C THR A 200 11.41 -5.43 7.85
N ARG A 201 10.34 -5.39 8.66
CA ARG A 201 9.11 -4.67 8.32
C ARG A 201 9.35 -3.18 8.16
N VAL A 202 10.09 -2.56 9.08
CA VAL A 202 10.39 -1.13 9.00
C VAL A 202 11.27 -0.84 7.78
N GLN A 203 12.29 -1.66 7.49
CA GLN A 203 13.10 -1.52 6.28
C GLN A 203 12.25 -1.58 5.02
N LYS A 204 11.38 -2.59 4.88
CA LYS A 204 10.50 -2.75 3.72
C LYS A 204 9.63 -1.52 3.50
N LEU A 205 9.16 -0.90 4.58
CA LEU A 205 8.29 0.26 4.50
C LEU A 205 9.04 1.58 4.27
N LEU A 206 10.22 1.75 4.86
CA LEU A 206 11.09 2.88 4.55
C LEU A 206 11.54 2.84 3.07
N ALA A 207 11.74 1.64 2.52
CA ALA A 207 12.12 1.43 1.12
C ALA A 207 10.94 1.51 0.13
N ALA A 208 9.70 1.31 0.57
CA ALA A 208 8.54 1.31 -0.32
C ALA A 208 8.31 2.70 -0.94
N SER A 209 8.24 2.82 -2.27
CA SER A 209 7.80 4.07 -2.89
C SER A 209 6.29 4.22 -2.65
N ALA A 210 5.85 5.29 -1.96
CA ALA A 210 4.42 5.56 -1.79
C ALA A 210 3.91 6.22 -3.07
N ARG A 211 3.55 5.41 -4.06
CA ARG A 211 2.87 5.87 -5.26
C ARG A 211 1.37 5.76 -5.00
N LEU A 212 0.70 6.90 -4.84
CA LEU A 212 -0.75 6.95 -4.77
C LEU A 212 -1.28 6.95 -6.20
N GLU A 213 -1.96 5.87 -6.57
CA GLU A 213 -2.61 5.73 -7.87
C GLU A 213 -4.12 5.74 -7.66
N PHE A 214 -4.81 6.52 -8.49
CA PHE A 214 -6.26 6.51 -8.55
C PHE A 214 -6.67 5.66 -9.74
N TYR A 215 -7.41 4.59 -9.46
CA TYR A 215 -7.99 3.72 -10.48
C TYR A 215 -9.47 4.02 -10.57
N GLU A 216 -9.99 4.09 -11.79
CA GLU A 216 -11.43 4.08 -12.03
C GLU A 216 -11.95 2.66 -11.79
N THR A 217 -13.01 2.53 -11.00
CA THR A 217 -13.57 1.23 -10.60
C THR A 217 -15.03 1.15 -11.00
N TYR A 218 -15.50 -0.05 -11.34
CA TYR A 218 -16.91 -0.31 -11.54
C TYR A 218 -17.68 -0.32 -10.22
N ASP A 219 -18.95 0.07 -10.28
CA ASP A 219 -19.84 -0.06 -9.14
C ASP A 219 -20.30 -1.51 -8.98
N ASN A 220 -20.51 -1.94 -7.73
CA ASN A 220 -21.07 -3.25 -7.41
C ASN A 220 -22.39 -3.53 -8.16
N GLN A 221 -23.23 -2.51 -8.34
CA GLN A 221 -24.49 -2.63 -9.08
C GLN A 221 -24.29 -3.04 -10.55
N GLU A 222 -23.19 -2.63 -11.16
CA GLU A 222 -22.86 -2.92 -12.56
C GLU A 222 -22.26 -4.32 -12.71
N ILE A 223 -21.46 -4.75 -11.73
CA ILE A 223 -20.68 -5.98 -11.82
C ILE A 223 -21.41 -7.20 -11.29
N PHE A 224 -22.31 -7.04 -10.31
CA PHE A 224 -22.90 -8.18 -9.61
C PHE A 224 -23.62 -9.18 -10.53
N GLN A 225 -24.26 -8.70 -11.60
CA GLN A 225 -24.92 -9.57 -12.58
C GLN A 225 -23.94 -10.52 -13.28
N TYR A 226 -22.70 -10.10 -13.50
CA TYR A 226 -21.66 -10.95 -14.06
C TYR A 226 -21.14 -11.97 -13.05
N ILE A 227 -21.11 -11.62 -11.76
CA ILE A 227 -20.76 -12.54 -10.66
C ILE A 227 -21.80 -13.65 -10.55
N GLN A 228 -23.09 -13.33 -10.66
CA GLN A 228 -24.15 -14.34 -10.68
C GLN A 228 -23.99 -15.30 -11.86
N LYS A 229 -23.76 -14.77 -13.08
CA LYS A 229 -23.48 -15.62 -14.26
C LYS A 229 -22.26 -16.51 -14.06
N ALA A 230 -21.22 -16.03 -13.38
CA ALA A 230 -20.04 -16.83 -13.06
C ALA A 230 -20.34 -17.95 -12.06
N ASN A 231 -21.19 -17.69 -11.05
CA ASN A 231 -21.68 -18.72 -10.13
C ASN A 231 -22.44 -19.82 -10.88
N ASP A 232 -23.37 -19.44 -11.76
CA ASP A 232 -24.18 -20.39 -12.53
C ASP A 232 -23.32 -21.28 -13.43
N GLU A 233 -22.33 -20.69 -14.10
CA GLU A 233 -21.37 -21.43 -14.93
C GLU A 233 -20.49 -22.36 -14.08
N LEU A 234 -20.08 -21.94 -12.88
CA LEU A 234 -19.33 -22.79 -11.96
C LEU A 234 -20.17 -23.98 -11.49
N THR A 235 -21.45 -23.78 -11.24
CA THR A 235 -22.40 -24.86 -10.92
C THR A 235 -22.49 -25.84 -12.09
N ARG A 236 -22.66 -25.34 -13.32
CA ARG A 236 -22.70 -26.17 -14.55
C ARG A 236 -21.43 -26.99 -14.71
N LEU A 237 -20.24 -26.38 -14.53
CA LEU A 237 -18.97 -27.07 -14.63
C LEU A 237 -18.78 -28.14 -13.55
N ARG A 238 -19.24 -27.90 -12.31
CA ARG A 238 -19.22 -28.90 -11.24
C ARG A 238 -20.11 -30.09 -11.57
N VAL A 239 -21.31 -29.87 -12.11
CA VAL A 239 -22.21 -30.95 -12.58
C VAL A 239 -21.55 -31.76 -13.69
N VAL A 240 -21.00 -31.11 -14.72
CA VAL A 240 -20.31 -31.78 -15.84
C VAL A 240 -19.07 -32.56 -15.39
N LYS A 241 -18.36 -32.10 -14.35
CA LYS A 241 -17.23 -32.84 -13.76
C LYS A 241 -17.68 -34.06 -12.96
N SER A 242 -18.79 -33.97 -12.24
CA SER A 242 -19.39 -35.11 -11.53
C SER A 242 -19.88 -36.19 -12.51
N ASP A 243 -20.46 -35.78 -13.64
CA ASP A 243 -20.95 -36.71 -14.67
C ASP A 243 -19.81 -37.33 -15.50
N LYS A 244 -18.63 -36.70 -15.60
CA LYS A 244 -17.46 -37.30 -16.27
C LYS A 244 -16.81 -38.48 -15.53
N THR A 245 -17.37 -38.92 -14.41
CA THR A 245 -17.06 -40.22 -13.79
C THR A 245 -17.93 -41.36 -14.34
N ASP A 246 -18.94 -41.06 -15.17
CA ASP A 246 -19.70 -42.06 -15.91
C ASP A 246 -19.94 -41.58 -17.36
N THR A 247 -19.23 -42.23 -18.29
CA THR A 247 -19.43 -42.23 -19.75
C THR A 247 -19.09 -40.97 -20.58
N LEU A 248 -18.08 -41.15 -21.44
CA LEU A 248 -17.80 -40.35 -22.64
C LEU A 248 -18.92 -40.50 -23.69
N THR A 249 -19.54 -39.40 -24.13
CA THR A 249 -19.99 -39.13 -25.53
C THR A 249 -20.27 -37.61 -25.65
N THR A 250 -19.45 -36.81 -26.33
CA THR A 250 -19.53 -36.30 -27.72
C THR A 250 -20.81 -35.53 -28.11
N ASP A 251 -20.62 -34.28 -28.56
CA ASP A 251 -21.53 -33.34 -29.26
C ASP A 251 -22.67 -32.71 -28.42
N THR A 252 -22.98 -31.41 -28.46
CA THR A 252 -22.95 -30.43 -29.56
C THR A 252 -22.76 -29.00 -29.03
N LEU A 253 -21.97 -28.20 -29.76
CA LEU A 253 -21.88 -26.74 -29.65
C LEU A 253 -23.17 -26.09 -30.19
N ALA A 254 -23.91 -25.39 -29.34
CA ALA A 254 -24.94 -24.45 -29.76
C ALA A 254 -24.63 -23.07 -29.17
N VAL A 255 -23.93 -22.27 -29.98
CA VAL A 255 -23.82 -20.83 -29.83
C VAL A 255 -25.21 -20.24 -30.10
N SER A 256 -25.75 -19.48 -29.16
CA SER A 256 -26.85 -18.56 -29.41
C SER A 256 -26.41 -17.16 -29.01
N THR A 257 -26.02 -16.40 -30.03
CA THR A 257 -25.89 -14.96 -30.01
C THR A 257 -27.27 -14.33 -29.84
N GLU A 258 -27.50 -13.59 -28.76
CA GLU A 258 -28.50 -12.54 -28.75
C GLU A 258 -27.91 -11.23 -28.21
N THR A 259 -28.10 -10.21 -29.04
CA THR A 259 -27.77 -8.81 -28.87
C THR A 259 -28.68 -8.21 -27.79
N THR A 260 -28.11 -7.63 -26.73
CA THR A 260 -28.86 -6.78 -25.80
C THR A 260 -28.55 -5.31 -26.04
N THR A 261 -29.50 -4.65 -26.67
CA THR A 261 -29.67 -3.20 -26.66
C THR A 261 -29.92 -2.70 -25.24
N ASP A 262 -29.23 -1.61 -24.93
CA ASP A 262 -29.34 -0.74 -23.78
C ASP A 262 -30.79 -0.31 -23.49
N THR A 263 -31.29 -0.61 -22.28
CA THR A 263 -32.37 0.16 -21.67
C THR A 263 -32.33 0.03 -20.14
N LEU A 264 -32.01 1.15 -19.50
CA LEU A 264 -32.26 1.44 -18.08
C LEU A 264 -33.70 1.06 -17.71
N ALA A 265 -33.89 -0.02 -16.92
CA ALA A 265 -35.19 -0.37 -16.35
C ALA A 265 -35.03 -0.99 -14.95
N GLN A 266 -35.55 -0.26 -13.96
CA GLN A 266 -36.09 -0.72 -12.66
C GLN A 266 -35.41 -1.93 -11.98
N ASN A 267 -34.58 -1.63 -10.99
CA ASN A 267 -34.09 -2.58 -9.98
C ASN A 267 -35.26 -3.12 -9.13
N THR A 268 -35.90 -4.19 -9.60
CA THR A 268 -36.64 -5.14 -8.76
C THR A 268 -36.00 -6.50 -8.98
N THR A 269 -34.99 -6.81 -8.17
CA THR A 269 -34.23 -8.05 -8.26
C THR A 269 -34.95 -9.14 -7.48
N ASP A 270 -35.84 -9.89 -8.14
CA ASP A 270 -36.16 -11.26 -7.75
C ASP A 270 -34.98 -12.14 -8.20
N SER A 271 -33.91 -12.21 -7.41
CA SER A 271 -32.88 -13.24 -7.58
C SER A 271 -32.90 -14.13 -6.35
N SER A 272 -33.27 -15.40 -6.51
CA SER A 272 -33.49 -16.35 -5.41
C SER A 272 -32.29 -16.44 -4.46
N VAL A 273 -31.08 -16.25 -5.00
CA VAL A 273 -29.80 -16.28 -4.28
C VAL A 273 -29.72 -15.25 -3.16
N THR A 274 -30.23 -14.02 -3.36
CA THR A 274 -30.16 -12.97 -2.33
C THR A 274 -31.17 -13.21 -1.21
N SER A 275 -32.32 -13.81 -1.53
CA SER A 275 -33.32 -14.25 -0.56
C SER A 275 -32.89 -15.47 0.26
N GLU A 276 -32.05 -16.34 -0.33
CA GLU A 276 -31.48 -17.53 0.31
C GLU A 276 -30.36 -17.18 1.30
N LEU A 277 -29.56 -16.16 1.00
CA LEU A 277 -28.44 -15.74 1.85
C LEU A 277 -28.87 -15.15 3.20
N SER A 278 -30.00 -14.43 3.22
CA SER A 278 -30.59 -13.83 4.44
C SER A 278 -31.28 -14.83 5.38
N LYS A 279 -31.47 -16.09 4.98
CA LYS A 279 -32.10 -17.12 5.82
C LYS A 279 -31.11 -17.89 6.71
N ASN A 280 -29.82 -17.60 6.62
CA ASN A 280 -28.79 -18.28 7.41
C ASN A 280 -28.58 -17.71 8.83
N GLU A 281 -29.32 -16.66 9.23
CA GLU A 281 -29.24 -16.09 10.59
C GLU A 281 -30.33 -16.58 11.56
N ASP A 282 -31.33 -17.38 11.12
CA ASP A 282 -32.38 -17.87 12.03
C ASP A 282 -32.72 -19.36 11.82
N LEU A 283 -32.19 -20.20 12.73
CA LEU A 283 -32.41 -21.65 12.81
C LEU A 283 -33.78 -21.95 13.43
N SER A 284 -34.89 -21.74 12.69
CA SER A 284 -36.22 -22.26 13.04
C SER A 284 -37.22 -22.17 11.87
N GLY A 285 -37.31 -23.19 11.01
CA GLY A 285 -38.43 -23.33 10.06
C GLY A 285 -38.21 -24.34 8.93
N ASP A 286 -39.25 -25.12 8.62
CA ASP A 286 -39.32 -26.34 7.77
C ASP A 286 -39.07 -26.15 6.26
N ASN A 287 -38.35 -25.09 5.85
CA ASN A 287 -37.96 -24.77 4.46
C ASN A 287 -36.49 -24.30 4.40
N GLN A 288 -35.61 -24.95 5.17
CA GLN A 288 -34.17 -24.70 5.10
C GLN A 288 -33.54 -25.61 4.05
N MET A 289 -33.02 -24.99 3.00
CA MET A 289 -32.04 -25.65 2.15
C MET A 289 -30.83 -25.99 3.02
N THR A 290 -30.47 -27.27 3.12
CA THR A 290 -29.28 -27.68 3.89
C THR A 290 -28.05 -26.96 3.34
N GLN A 291 -27.10 -26.62 4.21
CA GLN A 291 -25.86 -25.93 3.83
C GLN A 291 -25.15 -26.62 2.66
N GLU A 292 -25.12 -27.96 2.66
CA GLU A 292 -24.57 -28.76 1.54
C GLU A 292 -25.30 -28.55 0.21
N LYS A 293 -26.63 -28.38 0.24
CA LYS A 293 -27.42 -28.13 -0.97
C LYS A 293 -27.19 -26.71 -1.48
N PHE A 294 -27.07 -25.73 -0.59
CA PHE A 294 -26.72 -24.36 -0.95
C PHE A 294 -25.32 -24.27 -1.56
N GLU A 295 -24.31 -24.93 -0.99
CA GLU A 295 -22.95 -24.94 -1.54
C GLU A 295 -22.87 -25.61 -2.93
N LYS A 296 -23.76 -26.56 -3.19
CA LYS A 296 -23.84 -27.25 -4.49
C LYS A 296 -24.48 -26.37 -5.56
N GLU A 297 -25.51 -25.60 -5.21
CA GLU A 297 -26.24 -24.72 -6.13
C GLU A 297 -25.55 -23.35 -6.29
N ASN A 298 -24.87 -22.88 -5.24
CA ASN A 298 -24.20 -21.58 -5.15
C ASN A 298 -22.72 -21.72 -4.75
N PRO A 299 -21.89 -22.33 -5.60
CA PRO A 299 -20.50 -22.65 -5.32
C PRO A 299 -19.61 -21.44 -5.05
N LEU A 300 -19.92 -20.28 -5.65
CA LEU A 300 -19.17 -19.04 -5.45
C LEU A 300 -19.65 -18.32 -4.18
N PHE A 301 -20.97 -18.25 -3.98
CA PHE A 301 -21.56 -17.54 -2.83
C PHE A 301 -21.47 -18.32 -1.51
N ALA A 302 -21.10 -19.60 -1.57
CA ALA A 302 -20.63 -20.35 -0.41
C ALA A 302 -19.35 -19.77 0.21
N LEU A 303 -18.49 -19.14 -0.61
CA LEU A 303 -17.19 -18.61 -0.17
C LEU A 303 -17.18 -17.07 -0.13
N LEU A 304 -17.95 -16.43 -1.02
CA LEU A 304 -18.05 -14.99 -1.15
C LEU A 304 -19.44 -14.52 -0.73
N VAL A 305 -19.50 -13.74 0.35
CA VAL A 305 -20.72 -13.07 0.81
C VAL A 305 -20.89 -11.76 0.05
N PRO A 306 -21.91 -11.59 -0.81
CA PRO A 306 -22.21 -10.35 -1.51
C PRO A 306 -22.38 -9.14 -0.60
N ASN A 307 -21.96 -7.98 -1.08
CA ASN A 307 -22.18 -6.71 -0.40
C ASN A 307 -23.58 -6.16 -0.73
N ILE A 308 -24.58 -6.59 0.03
CA ILE A 308 -25.99 -6.19 -0.13
C ILE A 308 -26.51 -5.46 1.12
N GLY A 309 -27.35 -4.46 0.89
CA GLY A 309 -28.11 -3.74 1.91
C GLY A 309 -29.59 -4.12 1.83
N THR A 310 -30.33 -3.84 2.90
CA THR A 310 -31.79 -4.00 2.95
C THR A 310 -32.41 -2.66 3.34
N ASN A 311 -33.44 -2.22 2.62
CA ASN A 311 -34.14 -0.97 2.92
C ASN A 311 -35.26 -1.17 3.96
N ASP A 312 -35.87 -0.08 4.42
CA ASP A 312 -36.98 -0.08 5.41
C ASP A 312 -38.22 -0.88 4.98
N LYS A 313 -38.30 -1.30 3.70
CA LYS A 313 -39.37 -2.14 3.14
C LYS A 313 -38.93 -3.60 2.97
N ASN A 314 -37.84 -4.01 3.61
CA ASN A 314 -37.21 -5.33 3.46
C ASN A 314 -36.81 -5.68 2.02
N GLN A 315 -36.61 -4.69 1.15
CA GLN A 315 -36.11 -4.92 -0.21
C GLN A 315 -34.60 -4.85 -0.22
N GLN A 316 -33.98 -5.86 -0.81
CA GLN A 316 -32.54 -5.94 -0.95
C GLN A 316 -32.06 -5.09 -2.11
N PHE A 317 -30.89 -4.46 -1.93
CA PHE A 317 -30.20 -3.73 -2.98
C PHE A 317 -28.70 -3.96 -2.87
N TYR A 318 -27.97 -3.85 -3.97
CA TYR A 318 -26.51 -3.90 -3.95
C TYR A 318 -25.99 -2.57 -3.42
N ASN A 319 -25.15 -2.64 -2.37
CA ASN A 319 -24.54 -1.44 -1.82
C ASN A 319 -23.63 -0.80 -2.89
N PRO A 320 -23.72 0.51 -3.11
CA PRO A 320 -22.91 1.20 -4.11
C PRO A 320 -21.43 1.19 -3.71
N GLY A 321 -20.56 1.33 -4.72
CA GLY A 321 -19.12 1.40 -4.57
C GLY A 321 -18.37 0.17 -5.09
N PRO A 322 -17.03 0.14 -4.93
CA PRO A 322 -16.16 -0.85 -5.56
C PRO A 322 -16.12 -2.21 -4.85
N VAL A 323 -16.81 -2.35 -3.73
CA VAL A 323 -16.78 -3.58 -2.91
C VAL A 323 -17.97 -4.47 -3.30
N ILE A 324 -17.66 -5.59 -3.94
CA ILE A 324 -18.66 -6.57 -4.41
C ILE A 324 -19.06 -7.60 -3.33
N GLY A 325 -18.23 -7.82 -2.32
CA GLY A 325 -18.47 -8.80 -1.27
C GLY A 325 -17.25 -9.07 -0.38
N TYR A 326 -17.42 -10.00 0.56
CA TYR A 326 -16.43 -10.37 1.56
C TYR A 326 -16.27 -11.89 1.59
N ALA A 327 -15.03 -12.36 1.76
CA ALA A 327 -14.71 -13.77 1.95
C ALA A 327 -13.83 -13.90 3.19
N THR A 328 -13.85 -15.05 3.85
CA THR A 328 -12.92 -15.30 4.95
C THR A 328 -11.50 -15.46 4.41
N ALA A 329 -10.49 -15.04 5.17
CA ALA A 329 -9.09 -15.19 4.76
C ALA A 329 -8.66 -16.65 4.56
N TYR A 330 -9.37 -17.60 5.18
CA TYR A 330 -9.13 -19.03 5.01
C TYR A 330 -9.66 -19.56 3.66
N ASP A 331 -10.73 -18.95 3.15
CA ASP A 331 -11.41 -19.40 1.93
C ASP A 331 -10.82 -18.82 0.64
N THR A 332 -9.98 -17.78 0.73
CA THR A 332 -9.28 -17.20 -0.43
C THR A 332 -8.08 -18.02 -0.92
N ALA A 333 -7.69 -19.06 -0.19
CA ALA A 333 -6.54 -19.92 -0.48
C ALA A 333 -6.88 -21.29 -1.13
N LYS A 334 -8.18 -21.61 -1.29
CA LYS A 334 -8.67 -22.88 -1.85
C LYS A 334 -8.93 -22.80 -3.35
#